data_AF-A0A944R164-F1
#
_entry.id   AF-A0A944R164-F1
#
_cell.length_a   1.000
_cell.length_b   1.000
_cell.length_c   1.000
_cell.angle_alpha   90.00
_cell.angle_beta   90.00
_cell.angle_gamma   90.00
#
_symmetry.space_group_name_H-M   'P 1'
#
loop_
_entity.id
_entity.type
_entity.pdbx_description
1 polymer ?
#
loop_
_entity_poly.entity_id
_entity_poly.type
_entity_poly.pdbx_seq_one_letter_code
_entity_poly.pdbx_strand_id
1 'polypeptide(L)'
;MTILELRNFFGWCIVVNFGLQLLVFLFVAFGGNFVYRIHSKWFKISKEKFDSSIYLMMMFYKTMVIIFNVVPYIALTIIAK
;
A
#
# COMPACT_ATOMS: atom_id res chain seq x y z
N MET A 1 -0.43 -27.18 5.14
CA MET A 1 -0.14 -26.01 4.31
C MET A 1 1.13 -26.28 3.52
N THR A 2 1.06 -26.28 2.19
CA THR A 2 2.19 -26.56 1.29
C THR A 2 2.93 -25.28 0.91
N ILE A 3 4.15 -25.41 0.38
CA ILE A 3 4.92 -24.28 -0.16
C ILE A 3 4.14 -23.60 -1.30
N LEU A 4 3.42 -24.38 -2.12
CA LEU A 4 2.58 -23.86 -3.20
C LEU A 4 1.40 -23.03 -2.67
N GLU A 5 0.72 -23.51 -1.62
CA GLU A 5 -0.38 -22.77 -0.98
C GLU A 5 0.10 -21.44 -0.39
N LEU A 6 1.23 -21.45 0.32
CA LEU A 6 1.86 -20.24 0.85
C LEU A 6 2.27 -19.26 -0.25
N ARG A 7 2.87 -19.75 -1.34
CA ARG A 7 3.27 -18.93 -2.48
C ARG A 7 2.05 -18.26 -3.11
N ASN A 8 0.96 -19.01 -3.30
CA ASN A 8 -0.28 -18.47 -3.85
C ASN A 8 -0.91 -17.43 -2.91
N PHE A 9 -0.89 -17.67 -1.60
CA PHE A 9 -1.36 -16.72 -0.59
C PHE A 9 -0.60 -15.39 -0.68
N PHE A 10 0.73 -15.41 -0.60
CA PHE A 10 1.53 -14.18 -0.71
C PHE A 10 1.37 -13.51 -2.08
N GLY A 11 1.21 -14.28 -3.16
CA GLY A 11 0.92 -13.75 -4.50
C GLY A 11 -0.37 -12.92 -4.52
N TRP A 12 -1.46 -13.44 -3.95
CA TRP A 12 -2.71 -12.70 -3.83
C TRP A 12 -2.60 -11.51 -2.88
N CYS A 13 -1.84 -11.63 -1.78
CA CYS A 13 -1.58 -10.49 -0.92
C CYS A 13 -0.87 -9.35 -1.68
N ILE A 14 0.11 -9.65 -2.55
CA ILE A 14 0.76 -8.64 -3.38
C ILE A 14 -0.28 -7.96 -4.29
N VAL A 15 -1.10 -8.73 -5.01
CA VAL A 15 -2.13 -8.19 -5.92
C VAL A 15 -3.10 -7.26 -5.19
N VAL A 16 -3.64 -7.70 -4.04
CA VAL A 16 -4.60 -6.91 -3.27
C VAL A 16 -3.95 -5.65 -2.70
N ASN A 17 -2.77 -5.75 -2.09
CA ASN A 17 -2.11 -4.59 -1.49
C ASN A 17 -1.70 -3.54 -2.54
N PHE A 18 -1.16 -3.97 -3.70
CA PHE A 18 -0.85 -3.05 -4.78
C PHE A 18 -2.11 -2.44 -5.41
N GLY A 19 -3.21 -3.20 -5.51
CA GLY A 19 -4.51 -2.68 -5.94
C GLY A 19 -5.05 -1.58 -5.00
N LEU A 20 -4.98 -1.81 -3.69
CA LEU A 20 -5.34 -0.80 -2.68
C LEU A 20 -4.46 0.44 -2.77
N GLN A 21 -3.15 0.26 -2.97
CA GLN A 21 -2.22 1.36 -3.11
C GLN A 21 -2.49 2.19 -4.37
N LEU A 22 -2.81 1.54 -5.49
CA LEU A 22 -3.23 2.20 -6.72
C LEU A 22 -4.52 2.99 -6.51
N LEU A 23 -5.51 2.39 -5.82
CA LEU A 23 -6.77 3.06 -5.51
C LEU A 23 -6.55 4.35 -4.71
N VAL A 24 -5.75 4.29 -3.63
CA VAL A 24 -5.41 5.47 -2.81
C VAL A 24 -4.68 6.51 -3.65
N PHE A 25 -3.72 6.09 -4.47
CA PHE A 25 -3.01 6.98 -5.38
C PHE A 25 -3.97 7.72 -6.32
N LEU A 26 -4.92 7.01 -6.95
CA LEU A 26 -5.91 7.62 -7.84
C LEU A 26 -6.80 8.62 -7.07
N PHE A 27 -7.27 8.26 -5.87
CA PHE A 27 -8.08 9.18 -5.05
C PHE A 27 -7.33 10.45 -4.67
N VAL A 28 -6.04 10.35 -4.36
CA VAL A 28 -5.22 11.51 -3.98
C VAL A 28 -4.82 12.32 -5.22
N ALA A 29 -4.44 11.67 -6.31
CA ALA A 29 -4.01 12.35 -7.54
C ALA A 29 -5.16 13.12 -8.22
N PHE A 30 -6.35 12.52 -8.32
CA PHE A 30 -7.50 13.13 -8.98
C PHE A 30 -8.45 13.86 -8.02
N GLY A 31 -8.44 13.50 -6.74
CA GLY A 31 -9.36 14.01 -5.71
C GLY A 31 -8.67 14.69 -4.53
N GLY A 32 -7.37 15.00 -4.58
CA GLY A 32 -6.60 15.45 -3.43
C GLY A 32 -7.16 16.67 -2.69
N ASN A 33 -7.82 17.59 -3.39
CA ASN A 33 -8.51 18.73 -2.76
C ASN A 33 -9.80 18.32 -2.04
N PHE A 34 -10.54 17.36 -2.59
CA PHE A 34 -11.73 16.79 -1.94
C PHE A 34 -11.35 16.01 -0.68
N VAL A 35 -10.33 15.16 -0.77
CA VAL A 35 -9.84 14.37 0.37
C VAL A 35 -9.32 15.29 1.48
N TYR A 36 -8.54 16.32 1.13
CA TYR A 36 -8.08 17.33 2.08
C TYR A 36 -9.25 18.04 2.77
N ARG A 37 -10.26 18.50 2.01
CA ARG A 37 -11.42 19.20 2.57
C ARG A 37 -12.23 18.35 3.54
N ILE A 38 -12.29 17.03 3.32
CA ILE A 38 -12.94 16.11 4.26
C ILE A 38 -12.10 16.00 5.54
N HIS A 39 -10.80 15.72 5.41
CA HIS A 39 -9.92 15.50 6.56
C HIS A 39 -9.71 16.76 7.39
N SER A 40 -9.68 17.94 6.75
CA SER A 40 -9.51 19.21 7.43
C SER A 40 -10.69 19.59 8.33
N LYS A 41 -11.85 18.92 8.19
CA LYS A 41 -12.99 19.09 9.11
C LYS A 41 -12.72 18.49 10.48
N TRP A 42 -11.90 17.45 10.55
CA TRP A 42 -11.56 16.76 11.80
C TRP A 42 -10.20 17.17 12.33
N PHE A 43 -9.27 17.57 11.46
CA PHE A 43 -7.89 17.89 11.83
C PHE A 43 -7.47 19.26 11.31
N LYS A 44 -6.89 20.10 12.19
CA LYS A 44 -6.28 21.38 11.79
C LYS A 44 -4.88 21.12 11.21
N ILE A 45 -4.83 20.71 9.95
CA ILE A 45 -3.60 20.41 9.21
C ILE A 45 -3.52 21.33 7.98
N SER A 46 -2.35 21.90 7.71
CA SER A 46 -2.11 22.67 6.49
C SER A 46 -2.05 21.73 5.27
N LYS A 47 -2.40 22.23 4.09
CA LYS A 47 -2.39 21.45 2.85
C LYS A 47 -1.03 20.80 2.58
N GLU A 48 0.06 21.53 2.79
CA GLU A 48 1.42 21.04 2.60
C GLU A 48 1.80 19.89 3.54
N LYS A 49 1.39 19.98 4.82
CA LYS A 49 1.57 18.90 5.79
C LYS A 49 0.71 17.68 5.45
N PHE A 50 -0.51 17.89 4.97
CA PHE A 50 -1.39 16.83 4.51
C PHE A 50 -0.76 16.07 3.33
N ASP A 51 -0.31 16.79 2.29
CA ASP A 51 0.28 16.18 1.10
C ASP A 51 1.57 15.40 1.44
N SER A 52 2.44 15.98 2.28
CA SER A 52 3.64 15.31 2.78
C SER A 52 3.32 14.05 3.59
N SER A 53 2.29 14.10 4.44
CA SER A 53 1.88 12.98 5.29
C SER A 53 1.29 11.84 4.46
N ILE A 54 0.45 12.15 3.48
CA ILE A 54 -0.12 11.17 2.55
C ILE A 54 0.99 10.50 1.73
N TYR A 55 1.97 11.27 1.24
CA TYR A 55 3.11 10.71 0.53
C TYR A 55 3.94 9.76 1.41
N LEU A 56 4.21 10.16 2.66
CA LEU A 56 4.92 9.32 3.63
C LEU A 56 4.15 8.04 3.97
N MET A 57 2.83 8.13 4.15
CA MET A 57 1.96 6.97 4.38
C MET A 57 1.98 6.01 3.19
N MET A 58 1.91 6.52 1.96
CA MET A 58 2.03 5.70 0.75
C MET A 58 3.39 5.00 0.68
N MET A 59 4.48 5.72 0.95
CA MET A 59 5.83 5.14 0.98
C MET A 59 5.93 4.04 2.04
N PHE A 60 5.49 4.31 3.27
CA PHE A 60 5.54 3.36 4.37
C PHE A 60 4.73 2.10 4.08
N TYR A 61 3.49 2.25 3.59
CA TYR A 61 2.64 1.13 3.22
C TYR A 61 3.30 0.26 2.13
N LYS A 62 3.86 0.89 1.09
CA LYS A 62 4.60 0.17 0.03
C LYS A 62 5.75 -0.66 0.59
N THR A 63 6.51 -0.10 1.52
CA THR A 63 7.62 -0.79 2.20
C THR A 63 7.13 -1.99 3.00
N MET A 64 6.03 -1.86 3.75
CA MET A 64 5.41 -2.98 4.47
C MET A 64 4.99 -4.10 3.51
N VAL A 65 4.38 -3.75 2.37
CA VAL A 65 3.98 -4.73 1.35
C VAL A 65 5.19 -5.47 0.79
N ILE A 66 6.29 -4.77 0.52
CA ILE A 66 7.53 -5.38 0.04
C ILE A 66 8.08 -6.36 1.08
N ILE A 67 8.28 -5.91 2.33
CA ILE A 67 8.91 -6.72 3.39
C ILE A 67 8.05 -7.94 3.75
N PHE A 68 6.74 -7.77 3.89
CA PHE A 68 5.87 -8.82 4.42
C PHE A 68 5.20 -9.68 3.35
N ASN A 69 5.22 -9.30 2.08
CA ASN A 69 4.55 -10.08 1.02
C ASN A 69 5.47 -10.41 -0.15
N VAL A 70 6.15 -9.40 -0.72
CA VAL A 70 7.03 -9.63 -1.88
C VAL A 70 8.25 -10.45 -1.51
N VAL A 71 8.94 -10.12 -0.42
CA VAL A 71 10.13 -10.84 0.04
C VAL A 71 9.80 -12.31 0.36
N PRO A 72 8.75 -12.65 1.14
CA PRO A 72 8.35 -14.05 1.36
C PRO A 72 7.93 -14.77 0.08
N TYR A 73 7.21 -14.11 -0.83
CA TYR A 73 6.83 -14.70 -2.11
C TYR A 73 8.07 -15.11 -2.94
N ILE A 74 9.07 -14.23 -3.01
CA ILE A 74 10.33 -14.50 -3.71
C ILE A 74 11.08 -15.66 -3.03
N ALA A 75 11.19 -15.64 -1.70
CA ALA A 75 11.84 -16.70 -0.94
C ALA A 75 11.20 -18.07 -1.20
N LEU A 76 9.86 -18.16 -1.16
CA LEU A 76 9.13 -19.40 -1.46
C LEU A 76 9.32 -19.84 -2.91
N THR A 77 9.42 -18.89 -3.85
CA THR A 77 9.67 -19.19 -5.26
C THR A 77 11.07 -19.76 -5.49
N ILE A 78 12.06 -19.32 -4.71
CA ILE A 78 13.42 -19.86 -4.73
C ILE A 78 13.46 -21.26 -4.09
N ILE A 79 12.78 -21.46 -2.95
CA ILE A 79 12.76 -22.75 -2.24
C ILE A 79 11.98 -23.83 -3.01
N ALA A 80 10.92 -23.45 -3.73
CA ALA A 80 10.08 -24.38 -4.49
C ALA A 80 10.67 -24.81 -5.85
N LYS A 81 11.89 -24.35 -6.18
CA LYS A 81 12.67 -24.79 -7.34
C LYS A 81 13.46 -26.05 -6.98
#